data_AF-A0A1G7LN23-F1
#
_entry.id   AF-A0A1G7LN23-F1
#
_cell.length_a   1.000
_cell.length_b   1.000
_cell.length_c   1.000
_cell.angle_alpha   90.00
_cell.angle_beta   90.00
_cell.angle_gamma   90.00
#
_symmetry.space_group_name_H-M   'P 1'
#
loop_
_entity.id
_entity.type
_entity.pdbx_description
1 polymer ?
#
loop_
_entity_poly.entity_id
_entity_poly.type
_entity_poly.pdbx_seq_one_letter_code
_entity_poly.pdbx_strand_id
1 'polypeptide(L)'
;MLGALLDRLAGGRGAPAPAHKPTDRLPAELVAAIEGAAVFFRSGPDGDAVPVVRVPGLGMWKHEGLAETADRIGRAWPELTRRACLKAAELVAAQCGKRNWADMRRQPRRSWVWNWEL
;
A
#
# COMPACT_ATOMS: atom_id res chain seq x y z
N MET A 1 -11.18 35.99 29.32
CA MET A 1 -11.30 34.57 29.72
C MET A 1 -11.50 33.66 28.50
N LEU A 2 -10.56 33.66 27.56
CA LEU A 2 -10.63 32.86 26.31
C LEU A 2 -9.30 32.17 25.98
N GLY A 3 -8.30 32.24 26.87
CA GLY A 3 -7.01 31.57 26.69
C GLY A 3 -6.98 30.13 27.24
N ALA A 4 -7.72 29.86 28.32
CA ALA A 4 -7.67 28.57 29.02
C ALA A 4 -8.36 27.40 28.26
N LEU A 5 -9.18 27.69 27.24
CA LEU A 5 -9.89 26.66 26.47
C LEU A 5 -9.03 26.10 25.31
N LEU A 6 -8.05 26.87 24.83
CA LEU A 6 -7.17 26.44 23.73
C LEU A 6 -6.02 25.53 24.21
N ASP A 7 -5.53 25.72 25.44
CA ASP A 7 -4.53 24.82 26.04
C ASP A 7 -5.06 23.40 26.26
N ARG A 8 -6.38 23.24 26.44
CA ARG A 8 -7.02 21.93 26.66
C ARG A 8 -7.19 21.11 25.37
N LEU A 9 -7.14 21.75 24.19
CA LEU A 9 -7.13 21.07 22.89
C LEU A 9 -5.71 20.68 22.44
N ALA A 10 -4.68 21.33 22.99
CA ALA A 10 -3.27 20.98 22.77
C ALA A 10 -2.75 19.88 23.74
N GLY A 11 -3.55 19.54 24.76
CA GLY A 11 -3.26 18.57 25.81
C GLY A 11 -3.39 17.12 25.34
N GLY A 12 -2.45 16.68 24.51
CA GLY A 12 -2.37 15.30 24.06
C GLY A 12 -1.06 14.96 23.37
N ARG A 13 0.07 15.56 23.78
CA ARG A 13 1.37 14.94 23.52
C ARG A 13 1.43 13.65 24.32
N GLY A 14 0.86 12.60 23.73
CA GLY A 14 0.88 11.25 24.28
C GLY A 14 2.29 10.93 24.73
N ALA A 15 2.41 10.38 25.93
CA ALA A 15 3.66 9.81 26.42
C ALA A 15 4.29 8.98 25.28
N PRO A 16 5.62 9.02 25.11
CA PRO A 16 6.27 8.20 24.09
C PRO A 16 5.79 6.77 24.30
N ALA A 17 5.15 6.21 23.27
CA ALA A 17 4.67 4.84 23.31
C ALA A 17 5.85 3.95 23.77
N PRO A 18 5.63 2.98 24.67
CA PRO A 18 6.70 2.13 25.16
C PRO A 18 7.43 1.55 23.96
N ALA A 19 8.77 1.62 23.97
CA ALA A 19 9.61 1.10 22.92
C ALA A 19 9.24 -0.38 22.67
N HIS A 20 8.47 -0.62 21.61
CA HIS A 20 8.04 -1.97 21.27
C HIS A 20 9.26 -2.73 20.78
N LYS A 21 9.45 -3.95 21.28
CA LYS A 21 10.50 -4.84 20.79
C LYS A 21 10.27 -5.08 19.29
N PRO A 22 11.32 -5.07 18.46
CA PRO A 22 11.21 -5.39 17.05
C PRO A 22 10.48 -6.72 16.86
N THR A 23 9.45 -6.74 16.02
CA THR A 23 8.62 -7.94 15.77
C THR A 23 8.71 -8.39 14.31
N ASP A 24 8.79 -9.72 14.14
CA ASP A 24 8.76 -10.40 12.84
C ASP A 24 7.32 -10.71 12.36
N ARG A 25 6.33 -10.50 13.23
CA ARG A 25 4.91 -10.73 12.95
C ARG A 25 4.27 -9.44 12.47
N LEU A 26 3.55 -9.52 11.34
CA LEU A 26 2.77 -8.40 10.83
C LEU A 26 1.59 -8.08 11.76
N PRO A 27 1.41 -6.82 12.16
CA PRO A 27 0.22 -6.37 12.87
C PRO A 27 -1.03 -6.59 12.03
N ALA A 28 -2.14 -6.97 12.66
CA ALA A 28 -3.36 -7.35 11.96
C ALA A 28 -3.98 -6.17 11.19
N GLU A 29 -3.87 -4.98 11.75
CA GLU A 29 -4.31 -3.72 11.17
C GLU A 29 -3.51 -3.34 9.92
N LEU A 30 -2.20 -3.64 9.88
CA LEU A 30 -1.38 -3.43 8.68
C LEU A 30 -1.81 -4.40 7.57
N VAL A 31 -2.05 -5.67 7.92
CA VAL A 31 -2.55 -6.67 6.98
C VAL A 31 -3.91 -6.23 6.41
N ALA A 32 -4.86 -5.86 7.28
CA ALA A 32 -6.18 -5.40 6.87
C ALA A 32 -6.12 -4.14 5.99
N ALA A 33 -5.22 -3.20 6.30
CA ALA A 33 -5.02 -2.01 5.48
C ALA A 33 -4.49 -2.38 4.08
N ILE A 34 -3.52 -3.29 3.99
CA ILE A 34 -2.97 -3.75 2.70
C ILE A 34 -4.03 -4.52 1.90
N GLU A 35 -4.82 -5.38 2.53
CA GLU A 35 -5.91 -6.11 1.86
C GLU A 35 -7.02 -5.19 1.34
N GLY A 36 -7.29 -4.10 2.07
CA GLY A 36 -8.23 -3.05 1.65
C GLY A 36 -7.64 -2.01 0.70
N ALA A 37 -6.40 -2.19 0.22
CA ALA A 37 -5.73 -1.22 -0.62
C ALA A 37 -6.39 -1.08 -2.00
N ALA A 38 -6.51 0.16 -2.48
CA ALA A 38 -6.90 0.43 -3.84
C ALA A 38 -5.65 0.39 -4.75
N VAL A 39 -5.73 -0.38 -5.84
CA VAL A 39 -4.69 -0.45 -6.88
C VAL A 39 -5.25 0.04 -8.20
N PHE A 40 -4.50 0.92 -8.86
CA PHE A 40 -4.78 1.43 -10.19
C PHE A 40 -3.47 1.53 -10.98
N PHE A 41 -3.55 1.35 -12.28
CA PHE A 41 -2.39 1.38 -13.16
C PHE A 41 -2.34 2.71 -13.89
N ARG A 42 -1.14 3.32 -13.96
CA ARG A 42 -0.89 4.52 -14.76
C ARG A 42 0.14 4.20 -15.83
N SER A 43 0.00 4.83 -16.99
CA SER A 43 1.04 4.76 -18.03
C SER A 43 2.33 5.38 -17.51
N GLY A 44 3.40 4.60 -17.55
CA GLY A 44 4.77 5.05 -17.30
C GLY A 44 5.37 5.77 -18.51
N PRO A 45 6.58 6.33 -18.34
CA PRO A 45 7.30 7.03 -19.42
C PRO A 45 7.52 6.16 -20.65
N ASP A 46 7.80 4.87 -20.43
CA ASP A 46 8.12 3.91 -21.49
C ASP A 46 6.88 3.17 -22.03
N GLY A 47 5.68 3.63 -21.66
CA GLY A 47 4.41 2.99 -22.04
C GLY A 47 3.98 1.83 -21.13
N ASP A 48 4.85 1.37 -20.23
CA ASP A 48 4.54 0.31 -19.28
C ASP A 48 3.53 0.75 -18.21
N ALA A 49 2.62 -0.16 -17.83
CA ALA A 49 1.64 0.07 -16.79
C ALA A 49 2.28 -0.01 -15.40
N VAL A 50 2.44 1.14 -14.73
CA VAL A 50 3.00 1.22 -13.38
C VAL A 50 1.88 1.12 -12.34
N PRO A 51 1.92 0.15 -11.40
CA PRO A 51 0.94 0.06 -10.34
C PRO A 51 1.11 1.21 -9.35
N VAL A 52 0.00 1.87 -9.04
CA VAL A 52 -0.09 2.88 -7.99
C VAL A 52 -1.06 2.35 -6.93
N VAL A 53 -0.56 2.30 -5.70
CA VAL A 53 -1.25 1.70 -4.56
C VAL A 53 -1.64 2.80 -3.59
N ARG A 54 -2.88 2.77 -3.11
CA ARG A 54 -3.38 3.59 -2.01
C ARG A 54 -3.77 2.67 -0.86
N VAL A 55 -3.00 2.74 0.22
CA VAL A 55 -3.20 1.94 1.43
C VAL A 55 -3.70 2.86 2.56
N PRO A 56 -4.83 2.55 3.23
CA PRO A 56 -5.29 3.32 4.38
C PRO A 56 -4.20 3.47 5.44
N GLY A 57 -4.01 4.69 5.96
CA GLY A 57 -2.98 5.00 6.96
C GLY A 57 -1.54 5.13 6.43
N LEU A 58 -1.21 4.53 5.26
CA LEU A 58 0.13 4.60 4.64
C LEU A 58 0.20 5.56 3.44
N GLY A 59 -0.95 6.05 2.97
CA GLY A 59 -1.05 7.00 1.86
C GLY A 59 -1.04 6.33 0.50
N MET A 60 -0.53 7.04 -0.50
CA MET A 60 -0.56 6.64 -1.92
C MET A 60 0.82 6.76 -2.56
N TRP A 61 1.22 5.77 -3.34
CA TRP A 61 2.51 5.77 -4.06
C TRP A 61 2.57 4.80 -5.23
N LYS A 62 3.56 5.01 -6.11
CA LYS A 62 3.92 4.05 -7.16
C LYS A 62 4.64 2.86 -6.53
N HIS A 63 4.19 1.65 -6.80
CA HIS A 63 4.88 0.45 -6.37
C HIS A 63 5.96 0.09 -7.40
N GLU A 64 7.20 0.46 -7.07
CA GLU A 64 8.37 0.31 -7.96
C GLU A 64 9.19 -0.95 -7.66
N GLY A 65 8.95 -1.57 -6.50
CA GLY A 65 9.68 -2.74 -6.06
C GLY A 65 9.41 -3.09 -4.61
N LEU A 66 9.91 -4.26 -4.19
CA LEU A 66 9.76 -4.74 -2.82
C LEU A 66 10.61 -3.94 -1.83
N ALA A 67 11.81 -3.50 -2.23
CA ALA A 67 12.73 -2.80 -1.34
C ALA A 67 12.20 -1.41 -0.96
N GLU A 68 11.78 -0.61 -1.94
CA GLU A 68 11.22 0.73 -1.75
C GLU A 68 9.91 0.67 -0.96
N THR A 69 9.10 -0.36 -1.22
CA THR A 69 7.85 -0.58 -0.49
C THR A 69 8.12 -0.99 0.96
N ALA A 70 9.10 -1.86 1.21
CA ALA A 70 9.50 -2.25 2.55
C ALA A 70 10.08 -1.06 3.34
N ASP A 71 10.89 -0.20 2.71
CA ASP A 71 11.42 1.02 3.34
C ASP A 71 10.29 1.97 3.75
N ARG A 72 9.29 2.14 2.88
CA ARG A 72 8.12 2.97 3.19
C ARG A 72 7.32 2.40 4.36
N ILE A 73 7.11 1.09 4.39
CA ILE A 73 6.40 0.43 5.50
C ILE A 73 7.19 0.59 6.80
N GLY A 74 8.51 0.38 6.78
CA GLY A 74 9.37 0.54 7.96
C GLY A 74 9.43 1.97 8.50
N ARG A 75 9.26 3.00 7.66
CA ARG A 75 9.15 4.39 8.12
C ARG A 75 7.85 4.66 8.88
N ALA A 76 6.76 3.99 8.50
CA ALA A 76 5.45 4.14 9.14
C ALA A 76 5.26 3.19 10.34
N TRP A 77 5.97 2.06 10.34
CA TRP A 77 5.93 1.01 11.35
C TRP A 77 7.37 0.68 11.82
N PRO A 78 8.02 1.62 12.55
CA PRO A 78 9.43 1.49 12.95
C PRO A 78 9.72 0.31 13.89
N GLU A 79 8.70 -0.26 14.52
CA GLU A 79 8.76 -1.45 15.36
C GLU A 79 8.86 -2.76 14.55
N LEU A 80 8.70 -2.72 13.23
CA LEU A 80 8.83 -3.90 12.39
C LEU A 80 10.28 -4.17 12.02
N THR A 81 10.65 -5.44 12.01
CA THR A 81 11.94 -5.85 11.46
C THR A 81 11.94 -5.67 9.95
N ARG A 82 13.14 -5.56 9.35
CA ARG A 82 13.27 -5.52 7.87
C ARG A 82 12.59 -6.72 7.20
N ARG A 83 12.66 -7.90 7.83
CA ARG A 83 12.02 -9.12 7.32
C ARG A 83 10.50 -8.99 7.31
N ALA A 84 9.90 -8.44 8.37
CA ALA A 84 8.46 -8.15 8.41
C ALA A 84 8.08 -7.12 7.33
N CYS A 85 8.85 -6.04 7.17
CA CYS A 85 8.58 -5.06 6.12
C CYS A 85 8.61 -5.66 4.71
N LEU A 86 9.53 -6.59 4.43
CA LEU A 86 9.59 -7.31 3.16
C LEU A 86 8.35 -8.20 2.94
N LYS A 87 7.91 -8.95 3.97
CA LYS A 87 6.67 -9.73 3.89
C LYS A 87 5.46 -8.84 3.61
N ALA A 88 5.38 -7.67 4.24
CA ALA A 88 4.30 -6.72 3.98
C ALA A 88 4.38 -6.15 2.55
N ALA A 89 5.58 -5.90 2.03
CA ALA A 89 5.79 -5.49 0.64
C ALA A 89 5.36 -6.59 -0.36
N GLU A 90 5.60 -7.86 -0.05
CA GLU A 90 5.11 -9.00 -0.84
C GLU A 90 3.58 -9.04 -0.88
N LEU A 91 2.90 -8.75 0.24
CA LEU A 91 1.44 -8.65 0.27
C LEU A 91 0.94 -7.51 -0.62
N VAL A 92 1.60 -6.35 -0.62
CA VAL A 92 1.28 -5.24 -1.53
C VAL A 92 1.47 -5.67 -2.99
N ALA A 93 2.58 -6.31 -3.32
CA ALA A 93 2.84 -6.82 -4.66
C ALA A 93 1.77 -7.85 -5.11
N ALA A 94 1.34 -8.72 -4.19
CA ALA A 94 0.27 -9.68 -4.44
C ALA A 94 -1.07 -8.98 -4.75
N GLN A 95 -1.42 -7.89 -4.05
CA GLN A 95 -2.60 -7.09 -4.37
C GLN A 95 -2.49 -6.44 -5.76
N CYS A 96 -1.30 -5.92 -6.11
CA CYS A 96 -1.04 -5.40 -7.45
C CYS A 96 -1.26 -6.46 -8.53
N GLY A 97 -0.69 -7.65 -8.35
CA GLY A 97 -0.89 -8.78 -9.24
C GLY A 97 -2.37 -9.15 -9.36
N LYS A 98 -3.06 -9.35 -8.23
CA LYS A 98 -4.50 -9.68 -8.20
C LYS A 98 -5.33 -8.67 -9.00
N ARG A 99 -5.05 -7.36 -8.87
CA ARG A 99 -5.76 -6.32 -9.61
C ARG A 99 -5.44 -6.36 -11.11
N ASN A 100 -4.16 -6.50 -11.47
CA ASN A 100 -3.73 -6.62 -12.88
C ASN A 100 -4.45 -7.78 -13.59
N TRP A 101 -4.45 -8.96 -12.95
CA TRP A 101 -5.15 -10.14 -13.45
C TRP A 101 -6.65 -9.91 -13.62
N ALA A 102 -7.30 -9.22 -12.68
CA ALA A 102 -8.72 -8.89 -12.77
C ALA A 102 -9.04 -7.97 -13.95
N ASP A 103 -8.17 -6.99 -14.24
CA ASP A 103 -8.36 -6.07 -15.36
C ASP A 103 -8.10 -6.74 -16.72
N MET A 104 -7.10 -7.63 -16.82
CA MET A 104 -6.86 -8.44 -18.02
C MET A 104 -8.07 -9.33 -18.37
N ARG A 105 -8.72 -9.95 -17.37
CA ARG A 105 -9.91 -10.80 -17.60
C ARG A 105 -11.13 -10.03 -18.11
N ARG A 106 -11.19 -8.70 -17.89
CA ARG A 106 -12.31 -7.86 -18.34
C ARG A 106 -12.21 -7.46 -19.81
N GLN A 107 -11.05 -7.61 -20.43
CA GLN A 107 -10.91 -7.28 -21.86
C GLN A 107 -11.59 -8.37 -22.70
N PRO A 108 -12.56 -8.01 -23.57
CA PRO A 108 -13.18 -8.99 -24.45
C PRO A 108 -12.09 -9.60 -25.33
N ARG A 109 -11.90 -10.91 -25.22
CA ARG A 109 -10.96 -11.64 -26.09
C ARG A 109 -11.48 -11.50 -27.52
N ARG A 110 -10.88 -10.60 -28.31
CA ARG A 110 -11.14 -10.52 -29.75
C ARG A 110 -10.75 -11.87 -30.34
N SER A 111 -11.74 -12.70 -30.63
CA SER A 111 -11.53 -14.00 -31.26
C SER A 111 -11.25 -13.75 -32.74
N TRP A 112 -10.10 -14.23 -33.21
CA TRP A 112 -9.72 -14.21 -34.62
C TRP A 112 -10.76 -14.87 -35.54
N VAL A 113 -11.58 -15.79 -35.01
CA VAL A 113 -12.61 -16.52 -35.77
C VAL A 113 -13.73 -15.58 -36.25
N TRP A 114 -13.97 -14.47 -35.54
CA TRP A 114 -15.05 -13.53 -35.87
C TRP A 114 -14.58 -12.30 -36.65
N ASN A 115 -13.33 -12.28 -37.11
CA ASN A 115 -12.68 -11.11 -37.72
C ASN A 115 -12.11 -11.41 -39.12
N TRP A 116 -12.87 -12.13 -39.95
CA TRP A 116 -12.48 -12.50 -41.32
C TRP A 116 -12.85 -11.45 -42.39
N GLU A 117 -13.52 -10.35 -42.00
CA GLU A 117 -13.81 -9.21 -42.87
C GLU A 117 -12.77 -8.09 -42.65
N LEU A 118 -11.57 -8.25 -43.21
CA LEU A 118 -10.64 -7.14 -43.48
C LEU A 118 -9.95 -7.36 -44.82
#